data_AF-A0A924QA82-F1
#
_entry.id   AF-A0A924QA82-F1
#
_cell.length_a   1.000
_cell.length_b   1.000
_cell.length_c   1.000
_cell.angle_alpha   90.00
_cell.angle_beta   90.00
_cell.angle_gamma   90.00
#
_symmetry.space_group_name_H-M   'P 1'
#
loop_
_entity.id
_entity.type
_entity.pdbx_description
1 polymer ?
#
loop_
_entity_poly.entity_id
_entity_poly.type
_entity_poly.pdbx_seq_one_letter_code
_entity_poly.pdbx_strand_id
1 'polypeptide(L)'
;MTTSTHSKKFKSRTSRWRVAKVSALWLALPLIFAVSMRGDTRDTSLYIEIFQSITEFPKNPIDYYAEFGVEWGFGILSWLLGSLQFGPTSLFFFVSAATFFFIERTANSIRMSFYTVMPYYLGSFFLTQQLMQIRQGLGVAFAFWVLVRFTLQPNGPLKLLSGAIAALFIHMVAVVPLAGALVVRRFLPTPDRKRIVCWVLILIFVTVTFARAISPSQFLGLFERLTLYSTDGEYSAPRSLFDPANVRALFILLIITSATAVRSLAQSRIFLLLLGLYAMHVGIRLGFVDFQILSGRLSTALGFAEVFLLPMTVNACVPSNTKRTFLGLLYFLVHGFATLAFQAPFLINDYFTPLSIDYPTR
;
A
#
# COMPACT_ATOMS: atom_id res chain seq x y z
N MET A 1 -45.09 1.07 -49.08
CA MET A 1 -45.50 -0.29 -48.64
C MET A 1 -44.25 -1.05 -48.20
N THR A 2 -44.38 -1.79 -47.09
CA THR A 2 -43.43 -2.74 -46.45
C THR A 2 -42.08 -2.19 -45.95
N THR A 3 -41.95 -1.71 -44.69
CA THR A 3 -41.67 -2.44 -43.40
C THR A 3 -40.25 -3.02 -43.29
N SER A 4 -39.35 -2.43 -42.48
CA SER A 4 -38.98 -2.83 -41.09
C SER A 4 -38.50 -4.30 -40.99
N THR A 5 -37.33 -4.69 -40.49
CA THR A 5 -36.79 -4.47 -39.14
C THR A 5 -35.39 -5.13 -39.04
N HIS A 6 -34.31 -4.39 -38.77
CA HIS A 6 -33.09 -4.96 -38.17
C HIS A 6 -32.36 -3.93 -37.30
N SER A 7 -33.10 -3.40 -36.32
CA SER A 7 -32.55 -2.61 -35.21
C SER A 7 -33.29 -3.03 -33.96
N LYS A 8 -32.78 -4.08 -33.28
CA LYS A 8 -33.17 -4.52 -31.92
C LYS A 8 -32.42 -5.81 -31.56
N LYS A 9 -31.14 -5.72 -31.19
CA LYS A 9 -30.47 -6.78 -30.39
C LYS A 9 -29.24 -6.34 -29.59
N PHE A 10 -29.18 -5.06 -29.19
CA PHE A 10 -28.13 -4.54 -28.29
C PHE A 10 -28.68 -3.72 -27.11
N LYS A 11 -29.87 -4.09 -26.62
CA LYS A 11 -30.47 -3.55 -25.39
C LYS A 11 -31.17 -4.66 -24.62
N SER A 12 -30.42 -5.35 -23.74
CA SER A 12 -30.91 -5.92 -22.47
C SER A 12 -29.86 -6.83 -21.81
N ARG A 13 -28.82 -6.25 -21.21
CA ARG A 13 -28.01 -6.94 -20.20
C ARG A 13 -27.60 -6.03 -19.05
N THR A 14 -28.50 -5.09 -18.71
CA THR A 14 -28.39 -4.17 -17.58
C THR A 14 -29.59 -4.37 -16.68
N SER A 15 -29.66 -5.51 -16.00
CA SER A 15 -30.60 -5.76 -14.90
C SER A 15 -30.21 -7.07 -14.23
N ARG A 16 -30.24 -7.07 -12.89
CA ARG A 16 -29.88 -8.14 -11.94
C ARG A 16 -28.40 -8.28 -11.62
N TRP A 17 -27.94 -7.48 -10.65
CA TRP A 17 -27.12 -7.93 -9.50
C TRP A 17 -27.23 -6.87 -8.39
N ARG A 18 -28.40 -6.79 -7.73
CA ARG A 18 -28.50 -6.25 -6.37
C ARG A 18 -28.73 -7.44 -5.43
N VAL A 19 -27.78 -8.37 -5.42
CA VAL A 19 -27.58 -9.19 -4.23
C VAL A 19 -26.91 -8.26 -3.24
N ALA A 20 -27.40 -8.19 -2.00
CA ALA A 20 -26.73 -7.49 -0.92
C ALA A 20 -25.26 -7.96 -0.94
N LYS A 21 -24.35 -7.07 -1.37
CA LYS A 21 -22.92 -7.37 -1.35
C LYS A 21 -22.57 -7.49 0.12
N VAL A 22 -22.57 -8.71 0.66
CA VAL A 22 -21.76 -9.04 1.82
C VAL A 22 -20.38 -8.49 1.48
N SER A 23 -19.96 -7.45 2.22
CA SER A 23 -18.66 -6.83 1.95
C SER A 23 -17.62 -7.94 1.97
N ALA A 24 -16.72 -7.96 1.00
CA ALA A 24 -15.71 -9.02 0.96
C ALA A 24 -14.79 -8.98 2.20
N LEU A 25 -14.92 -7.92 3.02
CA LEU A 25 -14.39 -7.76 4.37
C LEU A 25 -14.78 -8.87 5.36
N TRP A 26 -15.96 -9.48 5.23
CA TRP A 26 -16.35 -10.59 6.12
C TRP A 26 -15.36 -11.76 6.05
N LEU A 27 -14.73 -11.97 4.89
CA LEU A 27 -13.72 -13.00 4.70
C LEU A 27 -12.33 -12.56 5.15
N ALA A 28 -12.11 -11.25 5.31
CA ALA A 28 -10.90 -10.73 5.93
C ALA A 28 -10.98 -10.80 7.46
N LEU A 29 -12.16 -11.04 8.07
CA LEU A 29 -12.31 -11.07 9.52
C LEU A 29 -11.33 -11.98 10.25
N PRO A 30 -11.08 -13.24 9.82
CA PRO A 30 -10.08 -14.07 10.50
C PRO A 30 -8.69 -13.43 10.51
N LEU A 31 -8.32 -12.75 9.42
CA LEU A 31 -7.05 -12.03 9.32
C LEU A 31 -7.04 -10.76 10.17
N ILE A 32 -8.15 -10.02 10.22
CA ILE A 32 -8.32 -8.83 11.07
C ILE A 32 -8.19 -9.21 12.54
N PHE A 33 -8.84 -10.31 12.96
CA PHE A 33 -8.72 -10.82 14.32
C PHE A 33 -7.29 -11.28 14.62
N ALA A 34 -6.65 -12.01 13.69
CA ALA A 34 -5.25 -12.37 13.83
C ALA A 34 -4.37 -11.12 14.03
N VAL A 35 -4.62 -10.05 13.25
CA VAL A 35 -3.90 -8.77 13.37
C VAL A 35 -4.17 -8.07 14.71
N SER A 36 -5.38 -8.18 15.24
CA SER A 36 -5.73 -7.55 16.53
C SER A 36 -5.04 -8.19 17.72
N MET A 37 -4.72 -9.48 17.64
CA MET A 37 -4.06 -10.26 18.69
C MET A 37 -2.54 -10.26 18.55
N ARG A 38 -1.96 -9.16 18.05
CA ARG A 38 -0.52 -9.04 17.82
C ARG A 38 0.29 -9.21 19.12
N GLY A 39 1.36 -9.99 19.04
CA GLY A 39 2.36 -10.15 20.09
C GLY A 39 3.42 -9.06 20.10
N ASP A 40 4.61 -9.40 20.60
CA ASP A 40 5.75 -8.50 20.81
C ASP A 40 6.51 -8.17 19.52
N THR A 41 5.79 -7.57 18.56
CA THR A 41 6.43 -6.95 17.39
C THR A 41 6.98 -5.58 17.73
N ARG A 42 8.01 -5.14 16.98
CA ARG A 42 8.80 -3.90 17.20
C ARG A 42 8.04 -2.63 17.61
N ASP A 43 6.81 -2.42 17.12
CA ASP A 43 6.03 -1.21 17.45
C ASP A 43 4.85 -1.48 18.41
N THR A 44 4.58 -2.74 18.80
CA THR A 44 3.37 -3.08 19.55
C THR A 44 3.33 -2.40 20.92
N SER A 45 4.43 -2.50 21.68
CA SER A 45 4.56 -1.92 23.02
C SER A 45 4.33 -0.41 23.00
N LEU A 46 4.99 0.30 22.08
CA LEU A 46 4.81 1.74 21.87
C LEU A 46 3.34 2.10 21.60
N TYR A 47 2.66 1.34 20.74
CA TYR A 47 1.25 1.62 20.42
C TYR A 47 0.32 1.42 21.61
N ILE A 48 0.61 0.43 22.47
CA ILE A 48 -0.15 0.19 23.70
C ILE A 48 0.09 1.30 24.71
N GLU A 49 1.35 1.70 24.91
CA GLU A 49 1.73 2.79 25.80
C GLU A 49 1.03 4.09 25.41
N ILE A 50 1.07 4.46 24.12
CA ILE A 50 0.38 5.63 23.59
C ILE A 50 -1.14 5.52 23.80
N PHE A 51 -1.71 4.34 23.59
CA PHE A 51 -3.15 4.14 23.79
C PHE A 51 -3.55 4.37 25.25
N GLN A 52 -2.73 3.93 26.19
CA GLN A 52 -2.98 4.02 27.63
C GLN A 52 -2.69 5.41 28.20
N SER A 53 -1.74 6.16 27.61
CA SER A 53 -1.39 7.51 28.05
C SER A 53 -2.44 8.56 27.66
N ILE A 54 -3.20 8.33 26.59
CA ILE A 54 -4.18 9.29 26.08
C ILE A 54 -5.48 9.19 26.88
N THR A 55 -5.61 10.03 27.90
CA THR A 55 -6.82 10.16 28.73
C THR A 55 -7.73 11.30 28.27
N GLU A 56 -7.18 12.32 27.63
CA GLU A 56 -7.91 13.49 27.12
C GLU A 56 -7.84 13.58 25.60
N PHE A 57 -8.80 14.29 25.00
CA PHE A 57 -8.78 14.53 23.56
C PHE A 57 -7.52 15.31 23.19
N PRO A 58 -6.68 14.81 22.25
CA PRO A 58 -5.46 15.51 21.85
C PRO A 58 -5.83 16.75 21.05
N LYS A 59 -5.88 17.93 21.68
CA LYS A 59 -6.37 19.17 21.04
C LYS A 59 -5.41 19.74 20.01
N ASN A 60 -4.10 19.61 20.24
CA ASN A 60 -3.06 20.17 19.39
C ASN A 60 -2.30 19.05 18.63
N PRO A 61 -2.36 19.00 17.29
CA PRO A 61 -1.65 18.01 16.49
C PRO A 61 -0.12 18.11 16.59
N ILE A 62 0.41 19.32 16.80
CA ILE A 62 1.86 19.57 16.86
C ILE A 62 2.41 19.06 18.18
N ASP A 63 1.79 19.44 19.30
CA ASP A 63 2.22 19.00 20.63
C ASP A 63 2.10 17.48 20.76
N TYR A 64 1.01 16.91 20.25
CA TYR A 64 0.81 15.46 20.22
C TYR A 64 1.92 14.73 19.45
N TYR A 65 2.31 15.25 18.28
CA TYR A 65 3.38 14.66 17.49
C TYR A 65 4.75 14.82 18.18
N ALA A 66 5.00 15.95 18.84
CA ALA A 66 6.23 16.18 19.59
C ALA A 66 6.36 15.20 20.78
N GLU A 67 5.26 14.86 21.44
CA GLU A 67 5.22 13.95 22.58
C GLU A 67 5.34 12.47 22.16
N PHE A 68 4.47 12.01 21.27
CA PHE A 68 4.35 10.58 20.96
C PHE A 68 5.07 10.17 19.66
N GLY A 69 5.43 11.13 18.81
CA GLY A 69 6.03 10.88 17.51
C GLY A 69 5.16 10.02 16.59
N VAL A 70 3.83 10.11 16.74
CA VAL A 70 2.86 9.44 15.88
C VAL A 70 1.83 10.44 15.37
N GLU A 71 1.25 10.16 14.21
CA GLU A 71 0.32 11.07 13.55
C GLU A 71 -0.97 11.25 14.37
N TRP A 72 -1.50 12.48 14.36
CA TRP A 72 -2.61 12.89 15.21
C TRP A 72 -3.88 12.03 15.09
N GLY A 73 -4.15 11.48 13.91
CA GLY A 73 -5.29 10.57 13.70
C GLY A 73 -5.19 9.28 14.53
N PHE A 74 -3.98 8.82 14.84
CA PHE A 74 -3.77 7.69 15.75
C PHE A 74 -4.16 8.06 17.19
N GLY A 75 -3.84 9.28 17.62
CA GLY A 75 -4.22 9.80 18.93
C GLY A 75 -5.73 9.98 19.09
N ILE A 76 -6.38 10.54 18.07
CA ILE A 76 -7.85 10.68 18.05
C ILE A 76 -8.53 9.31 18.14
N LEU A 77 -8.05 8.31 17.39
CA LEU A 77 -8.62 6.96 17.42
C LEU A 77 -8.40 6.30 18.79
N SER A 78 -7.21 6.46 19.36
CA SER A 78 -6.88 5.92 20.69
C SER A 78 -7.76 6.53 21.77
N TRP A 79 -7.88 7.86 21.79
CA TRP A 79 -8.78 8.59 22.70
C TRP A 79 -10.24 8.12 22.57
N LEU A 80 -10.74 8.01 21.33
CA LEU A 80 -12.13 7.62 21.08
C LEU A 80 -12.41 6.22 21.62
N LEU A 81 -11.52 5.26 21.35
CA LEU A 81 -11.68 3.88 21.81
C LEU A 81 -11.52 3.76 23.33
N GLY A 82 -10.55 4.47 23.93
CA GLY A 82 -10.37 4.52 25.37
C GLY A 82 -11.59 5.13 26.09
N SER A 83 -12.16 6.20 25.53
CA SER A 83 -13.39 6.83 26.04
C SER A 83 -14.62 5.91 25.98
N LEU A 84 -14.61 4.94 25.05
CA LEU A 84 -15.63 3.90 24.92
C LEU A 84 -15.29 2.63 25.73
N GLN A 85 -14.27 2.67 26.59
CA GLN A 85 -13.81 1.55 27.42
C GLN A 85 -13.33 0.32 26.63
N PHE A 86 -12.89 0.53 25.38
CA PHE A 86 -12.22 -0.52 24.62
C PHE A 86 -10.74 -0.62 24.99
N GLY A 87 -10.17 -1.83 24.86
CA GLY A 87 -8.73 -2.06 25.04
C GLY A 87 -7.90 -1.84 23.76
N PRO A 88 -6.55 -1.90 23.85
CA PRO A 88 -5.64 -1.75 22.71
C PRO A 88 -5.87 -2.75 21.58
N THR A 89 -6.37 -3.95 21.86
CA THR A 89 -6.76 -4.93 20.82
C THR A 89 -7.76 -4.35 19.83
N SER A 90 -8.72 -3.54 20.30
CA SER A 90 -9.70 -2.88 19.43
C SER A 90 -9.03 -1.87 18.50
N LEU A 91 -8.01 -1.16 18.95
CA LEU A 91 -7.25 -0.24 18.11
C LEU A 91 -6.66 -0.98 16.90
N PHE A 92 -5.98 -2.09 17.14
CA PHE A 92 -5.39 -2.91 16.08
C PHE A 92 -6.45 -3.51 15.16
N PHE A 93 -7.58 -3.96 15.72
CA PHE A 93 -8.73 -4.42 14.95
C PHE A 93 -9.24 -3.35 13.97
N PHE A 94 -9.50 -2.13 14.46
CA PHE A 94 -10.02 -1.04 13.62
C PHE A 94 -9.02 -0.60 12.55
N VAL A 95 -7.73 -0.52 12.87
CA VAL A 95 -6.69 -0.17 11.88
C VAL A 95 -6.58 -1.25 10.79
N SER A 96 -6.59 -2.53 11.18
CA SER A 96 -6.57 -3.65 10.22
C SER A 96 -7.83 -3.67 9.34
N ALA A 97 -9.01 -3.53 9.94
CA ALA A 97 -10.28 -3.49 9.23
C ALA A 97 -10.34 -2.32 8.24
N ALA A 98 -9.89 -1.14 8.64
CA ALA A 98 -9.80 0.03 7.77
C ALA A 98 -8.84 -0.20 6.60
N THR A 99 -7.71 -0.88 6.83
CA THR A 99 -6.74 -1.21 5.76
C THR A 99 -7.40 -2.09 4.70
N PHE A 100 -8.05 -3.19 5.10
CA PHE A 100 -8.77 -4.05 4.16
C PHE A 100 -9.93 -3.32 3.48
N PHE A 101 -10.63 -2.44 4.20
CA PHE A 101 -11.69 -1.62 3.64
C PHE A 101 -11.17 -0.74 2.51
N PHE A 102 -10.05 -0.03 2.68
CA PHE A 102 -9.51 0.81 1.61
C PHE A 102 -8.96 0.01 0.43
N ILE A 103 -8.41 -1.19 0.66
CA ILE A 103 -8.04 -2.12 -0.43
C ILE A 103 -9.29 -2.54 -1.22
N GLU A 104 -10.36 -2.96 -0.54
CA GLU A 104 -11.63 -3.32 -1.18
C GLU A 104 -12.22 -2.13 -1.97
N ARG A 105 -12.21 -0.92 -1.39
CA ARG A 105 -12.71 0.28 -2.06
C ARG A 105 -11.89 0.64 -3.28
N THR A 106 -10.58 0.45 -3.24
CA THR A 106 -9.68 0.66 -4.39
C THR A 106 -9.97 -0.36 -5.48
N ALA A 107 -10.02 -1.65 -5.13
CA ALA A 107 -10.34 -2.73 -6.06
C ALA A 107 -11.68 -2.52 -6.77
N ASN A 108 -12.74 -2.21 -6.01
CA ASN A 108 -14.06 -1.92 -6.57
C ASN A 108 -14.05 -0.71 -7.51
N SER A 109 -13.26 0.33 -7.20
CA SER A 109 -13.16 1.52 -8.04
C SER A 109 -12.53 1.20 -9.40
N ILE A 110 -11.54 0.29 -9.43
CA ILE A 110 -10.91 -0.21 -10.67
C ILE A 110 -11.65 -1.40 -11.30
N ARG A 111 -12.88 -1.69 -10.86
CA ARG A 111 -13.74 -2.80 -11.34
C ARG A 111 -13.14 -4.19 -11.16
N MET A 112 -12.37 -4.37 -10.08
CA MET A 112 -11.84 -5.66 -9.66
C MET A 112 -12.53 -6.13 -8.39
N SER A 113 -12.64 -7.45 -8.23
CA SER A 113 -13.13 -8.02 -6.97
C SER A 113 -12.01 -8.01 -5.93
N PHE A 114 -12.39 -7.89 -4.65
CA PHE A 114 -11.45 -7.99 -3.54
C PHE A 114 -10.68 -9.32 -3.55
N TYR A 115 -11.35 -10.41 -3.91
CA TYR A 115 -10.75 -11.74 -4.06
C TYR A 115 -9.59 -11.80 -5.04
N THR A 116 -9.65 -11.03 -6.13
CA THR A 116 -8.59 -11.06 -7.14
C THR A 116 -7.34 -10.32 -6.67
N VAL A 117 -7.49 -9.28 -5.84
CA VAL A 117 -6.34 -8.51 -5.32
C VAL A 117 -5.75 -9.11 -4.04
N MET A 118 -6.56 -9.84 -3.27
CA MET A 118 -6.19 -10.35 -1.95
C MET A 118 -4.91 -11.20 -1.95
N PRO A 119 -4.70 -12.19 -2.84
CA PRO A 119 -3.48 -13.00 -2.80
C PRO A 119 -2.20 -12.18 -2.99
N TYR A 120 -2.25 -11.11 -3.79
CA TYR A 120 -1.12 -10.22 -4.03
C TYR A 120 -0.82 -9.32 -2.82
N TYR A 121 -1.86 -8.83 -2.15
CA TYR A 121 -1.71 -8.12 -0.87
C TYR A 121 -1.17 -9.03 0.23
N LEU A 122 -1.76 -10.22 0.40
CA LEU A 122 -1.34 -11.17 1.41
C LEU A 122 0.11 -11.62 1.23
N GLY A 123 0.52 -11.88 -0.02
CA GLY A 123 1.87 -12.32 -0.31
C GLY A 123 2.93 -11.24 -0.10
N SER A 124 2.61 -9.97 -0.34
CA SER A 124 3.63 -8.90 -0.46
C SER A 124 3.64 -7.89 0.69
N PHE A 125 2.47 -7.60 1.26
CA PHE A 125 2.33 -6.49 2.20
C PHE A 125 1.62 -6.87 3.50
N PHE A 126 0.81 -7.93 3.54
CA PHE A 126 0.13 -8.29 4.79
C PHE A 126 1.12 -8.62 5.92
N LEU A 127 2.10 -9.48 5.64
CA LEU A 127 3.11 -9.89 6.62
C LEU A 127 3.96 -8.70 7.10
N THR A 128 4.41 -7.86 6.19
CA THR A 128 5.34 -6.77 6.52
C THR A 128 4.63 -5.49 6.99
N GLN A 129 3.55 -5.09 6.34
CA GLN A 129 2.83 -3.88 6.69
C GLN A 129 1.74 -4.12 7.73
N GLN A 130 0.96 -5.20 7.66
CA GLN A 130 -0.13 -5.36 8.62
C GLN A 130 0.29 -6.01 9.94
N LEU A 131 1.24 -6.95 9.92
CA LEU A 131 1.72 -7.58 11.15
C LEU A 131 2.82 -6.77 11.86
N MET A 132 3.64 -6.00 11.14
CA MET A 132 4.67 -5.14 11.77
C MET A 132 4.29 -3.65 11.73
N GLN A 133 4.11 -3.09 10.54
CA GLN A 133 4.03 -1.63 10.33
C GLN A 133 2.58 -1.12 10.12
N ILE A 134 1.67 -1.49 11.02
CA ILE A 134 0.21 -1.41 10.78
C ILE A 134 -0.29 -0.02 10.37
N ARG A 135 0.31 1.05 10.93
CA ARG A 135 -0.05 2.44 10.61
C ARG A 135 0.37 2.83 9.19
N GLN A 136 1.58 2.45 8.79
CA GLN A 136 2.05 2.62 7.41
C GLN A 136 1.16 1.83 6.44
N GLY A 137 0.78 0.58 6.78
CA GLY A 137 -0.14 -0.21 5.97
C GLY A 137 -1.48 0.49 5.72
N LEU A 138 -2.09 1.04 6.77
CA LEU A 138 -3.32 1.81 6.65
C LEU A 138 -3.14 3.09 5.81
N GLY A 139 -2.09 3.86 6.09
CA GLY A 139 -1.80 5.11 5.38
C GLY A 139 -1.60 4.89 3.87
N VAL A 140 -0.86 3.86 3.49
CA VAL A 140 -0.64 3.53 2.07
C VAL A 140 -1.93 3.00 1.42
N ALA A 141 -2.68 2.10 2.05
CA ALA A 141 -3.95 1.62 1.51
C ALA A 141 -4.95 2.77 1.27
N PHE A 142 -5.04 3.71 2.22
CA PHE A 142 -5.87 4.91 2.08
C PHE A 142 -5.38 5.82 0.96
N ALA A 143 -4.08 6.07 0.87
CA ALA A 143 -3.48 6.88 -0.20
C ALA A 143 -3.81 6.32 -1.59
N PHE A 144 -3.76 5.00 -1.76
CA PHE A 144 -4.12 4.34 -3.03
C PHE A 144 -5.61 4.48 -3.37
N TRP A 145 -6.48 4.44 -2.37
CA TRP A 145 -7.90 4.72 -2.57
C TRP A 145 -8.13 6.16 -3.04
N VAL A 146 -7.51 7.14 -2.40
CA VAL A 146 -7.59 8.56 -2.78
C VAL A 146 -7.07 8.77 -4.21
N LEU A 147 -5.90 8.23 -4.52
CA LEU A 147 -5.25 8.19 -5.85
C LEU A 147 -6.22 7.71 -6.95
N VAL A 148 -6.85 6.56 -6.74
CA VAL A 148 -7.70 5.93 -7.76
C VAL A 148 -8.97 6.75 -7.95
N ARG A 149 -9.57 7.21 -6.85
CA ARG A 149 -10.73 8.09 -6.87
C ARG A 149 -10.43 9.37 -7.64
N PHE A 150 -9.31 10.01 -7.37
CA PHE A 150 -8.86 11.23 -8.06
C PHE A 150 -8.65 11.03 -9.58
N THR A 151 -8.13 9.86 -9.96
CA THR A 151 -7.84 9.54 -11.36
C THR A 151 -9.12 9.23 -12.15
N LEU A 152 -10.07 8.53 -11.53
CA LEU A 152 -11.34 8.14 -12.15
C LEU A 152 -12.41 9.21 -12.11
N GLN A 153 -12.42 9.97 -11.02
CA GLN A 153 -13.39 11.02 -10.75
C GLN A 153 -12.57 12.24 -10.34
N PRO A 154 -12.17 13.10 -11.30
CA PRO A 154 -11.57 14.37 -10.98
C PRO A 154 -12.64 15.26 -10.32
N ASN A 155 -12.97 14.93 -9.07
CA ASN A 155 -13.66 15.83 -8.18
C ASN A 155 -12.72 17.03 -7.98
N GLY A 156 -13.30 18.22 -7.82
CA GLY A 156 -12.54 19.47 -7.73
C GLY A 156 -11.38 19.41 -6.72
N PRO A 157 -10.37 20.29 -6.87
CA PRO A 157 -9.10 20.26 -6.14
C PRO A 157 -9.27 20.19 -4.62
N LEU A 158 -10.37 20.73 -4.07
CA LEU A 158 -10.69 20.69 -2.65
C LEU A 158 -10.92 19.26 -2.10
N LYS A 159 -11.59 18.38 -2.86
CA LYS A 159 -11.82 16.99 -2.41
C LYS A 159 -10.55 16.14 -2.48
N LEU A 160 -9.64 16.50 -3.39
CA LEU A 160 -8.31 15.91 -3.45
C LEU A 160 -7.48 16.35 -2.24
N LEU A 161 -7.45 17.66 -1.99
CA LEU A 161 -6.71 18.22 -0.86
C LEU A 161 -7.20 17.64 0.46
N SER A 162 -8.52 17.54 0.65
CA SER A 162 -9.09 16.93 1.87
C SER A 162 -8.73 15.44 2.00
N GLY A 163 -8.72 14.69 0.90
CA GLY A 163 -8.29 13.29 0.89
C GLY A 163 -6.80 13.12 1.19
N ALA A 164 -5.95 14.00 0.65
CA ALA A 164 -4.51 14.00 0.92
C ALA A 164 -4.21 14.37 2.37
N ILE A 165 -4.90 15.38 2.92
CA ILE A 165 -4.80 15.76 4.33
C ILE A 165 -5.27 14.61 5.22
N ALA A 166 -6.39 13.97 4.91
CA ALA A 166 -6.84 12.80 5.68
C ALA A 166 -5.83 11.65 5.68
N ALA A 167 -5.09 11.46 4.57
CA ALA A 167 -4.05 10.43 4.50
C ALA A 167 -2.85 10.76 5.40
N LEU A 168 -2.49 12.04 5.45
CA LEU A 168 -1.44 12.57 6.33
C LEU A 168 -1.77 12.44 7.81
N PHE A 169 -3.05 12.55 8.16
CA PHE A 169 -3.50 12.33 9.54
C PHE A 169 -3.32 10.88 10.00
N ILE A 170 -3.22 9.92 9.07
CA ILE A 170 -3.02 8.50 9.37
C ILE A 170 -1.53 8.18 9.46
N HIS A 171 -0.76 8.50 8.40
CA HIS A 171 0.67 8.24 8.36
C HIS A 171 1.38 9.10 7.31
N MET A 172 2.51 9.72 7.67
CA MET A 172 3.28 10.63 6.79
C MET A 172 3.76 9.95 5.50
N VAL A 173 3.98 8.64 5.53
CA VAL A 173 4.40 7.85 4.36
C VAL A 173 3.38 7.91 3.20
N ALA A 174 2.11 8.23 3.49
CA ALA A 174 1.07 8.40 2.49
C ALA A 174 1.39 9.52 1.47
N VAL A 175 2.25 10.48 1.83
CA VAL A 175 2.74 11.53 0.91
C VAL A 175 3.44 10.92 -0.29
N VAL A 176 4.22 9.85 -0.08
CA VAL A 176 5.08 9.29 -1.12
C VAL A 176 4.27 8.85 -2.35
N PRO A 177 3.25 7.96 -2.24
CA PRO A 177 2.44 7.58 -3.39
C PRO A 177 1.56 8.73 -3.91
N LEU A 178 1.10 9.66 -3.06
CA LEU A 178 0.31 10.81 -3.52
C LEU A 178 1.14 11.78 -4.37
N ALA A 179 2.32 12.17 -3.90
CA ALA A 179 3.25 13.03 -4.61
C ALA A 179 3.74 12.37 -5.91
N GLY A 180 4.13 11.09 -5.84
CA GLY A 180 4.48 10.31 -7.02
C GLY A 180 3.35 10.28 -8.05
N ALA A 181 2.10 10.12 -7.61
CA ALA A 181 0.96 10.09 -8.51
C ALA A 181 0.71 11.44 -9.19
N LEU A 182 0.93 12.56 -8.50
CA LEU A 182 0.83 13.91 -9.08
C LEU A 182 1.87 14.10 -10.21
N VAL A 183 3.11 13.68 -9.97
CA VAL A 183 4.19 13.74 -10.97
C VAL A 183 3.87 12.83 -12.16
N VAL A 184 3.61 11.54 -11.91
CA VAL A 184 3.34 10.53 -12.95
C VAL A 184 2.13 10.94 -13.81
N ARG A 185 1.05 11.43 -13.19
CA ARG A 185 -0.15 11.88 -13.90
C ARG A 185 0.13 13.01 -14.89
N ARG A 186 1.07 13.92 -14.59
CA ARG A 186 1.39 15.04 -15.46
C ARG A 186 2.07 14.60 -16.76
N PHE A 187 2.75 13.46 -16.73
CA PHE A 187 3.61 12.96 -17.81
C PHE A 187 3.17 11.58 -18.31
N LEU A 188 1.88 11.24 -18.24
CA LEU A 188 1.40 9.96 -18.76
C LEU A 188 1.72 9.81 -20.26
N PRO A 189 2.28 8.66 -20.69
CA PRO A 189 2.64 8.45 -22.08
C PRO A 189 1.38 8.27 -22.93
N THR A 190 1.50 8.57 -24.22
CA THR A 190 0.46 8.15 -25.17
C THR A 190 0.37 6.61 -25.22
N PRO A 191 -0.80 6.01 -25.53
CA PRO A 191 -1.04 4.56 -25.52
C PRO A 191 -0.29 3.77 -26.63
N ASP A 192 1.03 3.86 -26.63
CA ASP A 192 1.95 3.14 -27.52
C ASP A 192 3.00 2.42 -26.70
N ARG A 193 3.27 1.15 -27.04
CA ARG A 193 4.16 0.29 -26.25
C ARG A 193 5.58 0.85 -26.16
N LYS A 194 6.14 1.33 -27.28
CA LYS A 194 7.52 1.85 -27.29
C LYS A 194 7.63 3.10 -26.41
N ARG A 195 6.65 3.99 -26.49
CA ARG A 195 6.58 5.18 -25.65
C ARG A 195 6.38 4.85 -24.18
N ILE A 196 5.55 3.86 -23.84
CA ILE A 196 5.37 3.40 -22.45
C ILE A 196 6.69 2.81 -21.90
N VAL A 197 7.38 1.96 -22.66
CA VAL A 197 8.67 1.39 -22.26
C VAL A 197 9.71 2.50 -22.03
N CYS A 198 9.86 3.42 -22.99
CA CYS A 198 10.78 4.55 -22.87
C CYS A 198 10.45 5.40 -21.63
N TRP A 199 9.16 5.68 -21.41
CA TRP A 199 8.69 6.41 -20.24
C TRP A 199 8.99 5.70 -18.92
N VAL A 200 8.81 4.37 -18.83
CA VAL A 200 9.18 3.59 -17.65
C VAL A 200 10.69 3.71 -17.38
N LEU A 201 11.53 3.58 -18.42
CA LEU A 201 12.98 3.70 -18.28
C LEU A 201 13.40 5.11 -17.82
N ILE A 202 12.78 6.16 -18.38
CA ILE A 202 13.01 7.54 -17.95
C ILE A 202 12.61 7.73 -16.49
N LEU A 203 11.46 7.21 -16.06
CA LEU A 203 11.03 7.30 -14.66
C LEU A 203 12.03 6.62 -13.71
N ILE A 204 12.51 5.43 -14.06
CA ILE A 204 13.56 4.75 -13.28
C ILE A 204 14.81 5.64 -13.21
N PHE A 205 15.31 6.09 -14.37
CA PHE A 205 16.54 6.88 -14.44
C PHE A 205 16.46 8.18 -13.63
N VAL A 206 15.38 8.94 -13.78
CA VAL A 206 15.15 10.18 -13.03
C VAL A 206 15.06 9.89 -11.53
N THR A 207 14.36 8.84 -11.13
CA THR A 207 14.18 8.50 -9.72
C THR A 207 15.47 7.99 -9.08
N VAL A 208 16.27 7.20 -9.80
CA VAL A 208 17.61 6.77 -9.36
C VAL A 208 18.52 7.98 -9.19
N THR A 209 18.57 8.86 -10.20
CA THR A 209 19.41 10.07 -10.18
C THR A 209 19.00 10.98 -9.02
N PHE A 210 17.70 11.19 -8.82
CA PHE A 210 17.18 11.95 -7.69
C PHE A 210 17.60 11.35 -6.35
N ALA A 211 17.40 10.04 -6.15
CA ALA A 211 17.77 9.36 -4.91
C ALA A 211 19.29 9.40 -4.65
N ARG A 212 20.12 9.32 -5.70
CA ARG A 212 21.59 9.44 -5.61
C ARG A 212 22.08 10.87 -5.40
N ALA A 213 21.34 11.86 -5.91
CA ALA A 213 21.66 13.27 -5.73
C ALA A 213 21.31 13.77 -4.33
N ILE A 214 20.33 13.14 -3.67
CA ILE A 214 20.05 13.40 -2.27
C ILE A 214 21.19 12.83 -1.44
N SER A 215 22.10 13.70 -1.00
CA SER A 215 23.09 13.33 0.00
C SER A 215 22.35 12.93 1.28
N PRO A 216 22.67 11.77 1.88
CA PRO A 216 22.16 11.37 3.17
C PRO A 216 22.34 12.49 4.20
N SER A 217 23.50 13.14 4.23
CA SER A 217 23.78 14.23 5.19
C SER A 217 22.82 15.43 5.10
N GLN A 218 22.26 15.73 3.93
CA GLN A 218 21.33 16.86 3.74
C GLN A 218 19.87 16.49 4.02
N PHE A 219 19.50 15.22 3.80
CA PHE A 219 18.14 14.72 4.04
C PHE A 219 17.92 14.26 5.49
N LEU A 220 18.98 13.72 6.11
CA LEU A 220 18.95 13.24 7.50
C LEU A 220 18.81 14.41 8.49
N GLY A 221 19.47 15.54 8.24
CA GLY A 221 19.40 16.73 9.09
C GLY A 221 18.02 17.41 9.16
N LEU A 222 17.10 17.08 8.24
CA LEU A 222 15.72 17.60 8.25
C LEU A 222 14.77 16.75 9.12
N PHE A 223 15.17 15.53 9.49
CA PHE A 223 14.33 14.61 10.24
C PHE A 223 15.17 13.85 11.27
N GLU A 224 15.07 14.27 12.53
CA GLU A 224 15.81 13.70 13.67
C GLU A 224 15.70 12.17 13.75
N ARG A 225 14.51 11.62 13.47
CA ARG A 225 14.29 10.16 13.41
C ARG A 225 15.00 9.45 12.26
N LEU A 226 15.14 10.09 11.10
CA LEU A 226 15.92 9.50 10.00
C LEU A 226 17.41 9.50 10.35
N THR A 227 17.89 10.52 11.08
CA THR A 227 19.25 10.55 11.62
C THR A 227 19.51 9.37 12.56
N LEU A 228 18.59 9.11 13.51
CA LEU A 228 18.67 7.94 14.40
C LEU A 228 18.76 6.61 13.64
N TYR A 229 17.98 6.45 12.56
CA TYR A 229 18.06 5.25 11.72
C TYR A 229 19.32 5.16 10.86
N SER A 230 19.96 6.29 10.53
CA SER A 230 21.21 6.28 9.77
C SER A 230 22.45 5.96 10.62
N THR A 231 22.35 6.14 11.93
CA THR A 231 23.39 5.80 12.90
C THR A 231 23.23 4.38 13.48
N ASP A 232 22.08 3.74 13.25
CA ASP A 232 21.81 2.36 13.64
C ASP A 232 22.35 1.39 12.59
N GLY A 233 23.30 0.55 12.98
CA GLY A 233 24.00 -0.39 12.10
C GLY A 233 23.09 -1.42 11.41
N GLU A 234 21.91 -1.73 11.96
CA GLU A 234 20.95 -2.64 11.31
C GLU A 234 20.19 -1.94 10.15
N TYR A 235 19.99 -0.63 10.26
CA TYR A 235 19.19 0.17 9.32
C TYR A 235 20.01 0.96 8.30
N SER A 236 21.29 1.19 8.58
CA SER A 236 22.25 1.86 7.70
C SER A 236 23.04 0.90 6.80
N ALA A 237 22.88 -0.42 6.97
CA ALA A 237 23.62 -1.40 6.19
C ALA A 237 23.34 -1.26 4.68
N PRO A 238 24.38 -1.24 3.82
CA PRO A 238 24.19 -1.21 2.39
C PRO A 238 23.59 -2.52 1.90
N ARG A 239 22.73 -2.42 0.90
CA ARG A 239 22.15 -3.56 0.19
C ARG A 239 22.88 -3.83 -1.11
N SER A 240 22.86 -5.08 -1.56
CA SER A 240 23.34 -5.39 -2.90
C SER A 240 22.31 -4.95 -3.92
N LEU A 241 22.76 -4.43 -5.07
CA LEU A 241 21.88 -4.21 -6.23
C LEU A 241 21.19 -5.52 -6.67
N PHE A 242 21.82 -6.66 -6.41
CA PHE A 242 21.31 -8.00 -6.73
C PHE A 242 20.59 -8.67 -5.57
N ASP A 243 20.29 -7.96 -4.48
CA ASP A 243 19.47 -8.52 -3.42
C ASP A 243 18.14 -9.06 -3.97
N PRO A 244 17.64 -10.19 -3.45
CA PRO A 244 16.43 -10.84 -3.97
C PRO A 244 15.23 -9.88 -4.10
N ALA A 245 15.10 -8.92 -3.17
CA ALA A 245 14.04 -7.92 -3.21
C ALA A 245 14.17 -6.92 -4.38
N ASN A 246 15.39 -6.59 -4.80
CA ASN A 246 15.66 -5.73 -5.96
C ASN A 246 15.42 -6.48 -7.27
N VAL A 247 15.93 -7.72 -7.35
CA VAL A 247 15.72 -8.61 -8.51
C VAL A 247 14.23 -8.87 -8.72
N ARG A 248 13.48 -9.14 -7.64
CA ARG A 248 12.02 -9.30 -7.69
C ARG A 248 11.32 -8.07 -8.25
N ALA A 249 11.64 -6.87 -7.74
CA ALA A 249 10.99 -5.64 -8.17
C ALA A 249 11.24 -5.38 -9.68
N LEU A 250 12.47 -5.61 -10.15
CA LEU A 250 12.82 -5.54 -11.57
C LEU A 250 12.06 -6.57 -12.41
N PHE A 251 11.98 -7.81 -11.93
CA PHE A 251 11.29 -8.89 -12.65
C PHE A 251 9.78 -8.63 -12.78
N ILE A 252 9.14 -8.18 -11.69
CA ILE A 252 7.72 -7.79 -11.71
C ILE A 252 7.51 -6.60 -12.66
N LEU A 253 8.38 -5.60 -12.61
CA LEU A 253 8.28 -4.46 -13.53
C LEU A 253 8.43 -4.91 -14.99
N LEU A 254 9.34 -5.83 -15.29
CA LEU A 254 9.50 -6.40 -16.63
C LEU A 254 8.23 -7.12 -17.11
N ILE A 255 7.63 -7.96 -16.26
CA ILE A 255 6.37 -8.66 -16.58
C ILE A 255 5.26 -7.66 -16.90
N ILE A 256 5.06 -6.68 -16.04
CA ILE A 256 3.95 -5.72 -16.17
C ILE A 256 4.18 -4.78 -17.36
N THR A 257 5.41 -4.33 -17.57
CA THR A 257 5.76 -3.49 -18.73
C THR A 257 5.57 -4.28 -20.02
N SER A 258 5.93 -5.56 -20.05
CA SER A 258 5.69 -6.43 -21.21
C SER A 258 4.19 -6.62 -21.50
N ALA A 259 3.36 -6.68 -20.46
CA ALA A 259 1.91 -6.79 -20.58
C ALA A 259 1.25 -5.57 -21.25
N THR A 260 1.94 -4.43 -21.38
CA THR A 260 1.45 -3.27 -22.16
C THR A 260 1.25 -3.57 -23.64
N ALA A 261 1.73 -4.72 -24.14
CA ALA A 261 1.34 -5.23 -25.46
C ALA A 261 -0.18 -5.49 -25.56
N VAL A 262 -0.88 -5.71 -24.44
CA VAL A 262 -2.34 -5.80 -24.39
C VAL A 262 -2.93 -4.38 -24.45
N ARG A 263 -3.64 -4.08 -25.54
CA ARG A 263 -4.17 -2.74 -25.84
C ARG A 263 -5.04 -2.15 -24.73
N SER A 264 -5.87 -2.97 -24.07
CA SER A 264 -6.74 -2.51 -22.97
C SER A 264 -5.95 -2.01 -21.76
N LEU A 265 -4.76 -2.57 -21.49
CA LEU A 265 -3.87 -2.10 -20.43
C LEU A 265 -3.17 -0.80 -20.84
N ALA A 266 -2.60 -0.76 -22.06
CA ALA A 266 -1.93 0.44 -22.57
C ALA A 266 -2.84 1.68 -22.64
N GLN A 267 -4.15 1.48 -22.83
CA GLN A 267 -5.14 2.57 -22.85
C GLN A 267 -5.68 2.95 -21.46
N SER A 268 -5.46 2.13 -20.44
CA SER A 268 -5.98 2.38 -19.10
C SER A 268 -5.11 3.40 -18.36
N ARG A 269 -5.65 4.60 -18.13
CA ARG A 269 -4.95 5.66 -17.38
C ARG A 269 -4.56 5.24 -15.96
N ILE A 270 -5.41 4.46 -15.29
CA ILE A 270 -5.10 3.93 -13.96
C ILE A 270 -3.95 2.93 -14.03
N PHE A 271 -3.97 2.03 -15.02
CA PHE A 271 -2.89 1.07 -15.20
C PHE A 271 -1.56 1.77 -15.42
N LEU A 272 -1.53 2.77 -16.31
CA LEU A 272 -0.32 3.55 -16.57
C LEU A 272 0.14 4.33 -15.33
N LEU A 273 -0.78 4.91 -14.56
CA LEU A 273 -0.44 5.61 -13.32
C LEU A 273 0.18 4.66 -12.28
N LEU A 274 -0.44 3.50 -12.05
CA LEU A 274 0.09 2.48 -11.14
C LEU A 274 1.44 1.92 -11.63
N LEU A 275 1.61 1.74 -12.94
CA LEU A 275 2.87 1.33 -13.55
C LEU A 275 3.97 2.38 -13.32
N GLY A 276 3.64 3.66 -13.46
CA GLY A 276 4.58 4.76 -13.17
C GLY A 276 5.01 4.80 -11.72
N LEU A 277 4.07 4.63 -10.78
CA LEU A 277 4.40 4.49 -9.35
C LEU A 277 5.31 3.29 -9.10
N TYR A 278 5.05 2.16 -9.75
CA TYR A 278 5.89 0.97 -9.62
C TYR A 278 7.28 1.14 -10.27
N ALA A 279 7.39 1.90 -11.36
CA ALA A 279 8.67 2.27 -11.95
C ALA A 279 9.48 3.18 -11.00
N MET A 280 8.84 4.16 -10.37
CA MET A 280 9.45 4.98 -9.31
C MET A 280 9.86 4.12 -8.11
N HIS A 281 9.04 3.14 -7.70
CA HIS A 281 9.41 2.16 -6.66
C HIS A 281 10.75 1.49 -6.98
N VAL A 282 10.91 0.94 -8.19
CA VAL A 282 12.17 0.34 -8.64
C VAL A 282 13.31 1.36 -8.61
N GLY A 283 13.07 2.59 -9.09
CA GLY A 283 14.08 3.64 -9.07
C GLY A 283 14.55 4.02 -7.66
N ILE A 284 13.63 4.17 -6.70
CA ILE A 284 13.96 4.45 -5.29
C ILE A 284 14.77 3.30 -4.69
N ARG A 285 14.41 2.05 -4.98
CA ARG A 285 15.15 0.87 -4.47
C ARG A 285 16.60 0.85 -4.91
N LEU A 286 16.84 1.10 -6.19
CA LEU A 286 18.17 1.09 -6.80
C LEU A 286 18.98 2.35 -6.45
N GLY A 287 18.29 3.47 -6.30
CA GLY A 287 18.88 4.76 -5.95
C GLY A 287 19.38 4.82 -4.51
N PHE A 288 18.62 4.33 -3.55
CA PHE A 288 19.00 4.27 -2.13
C PHE A 288 19.61 2.93 -1.71
N VAL A 289 20.31 2.23 -2.62
CA VAL A 289 20.86 0.90 -2.29
C VAL A 289 21.79 0.93 -1.06
N ASP A 290 22.44 2.07 -0.82
CA ASP A 290 23.35 2.29 0.29
C ASP A 290 22.62 2.67 1.61
N PHE A 291 21.30 2.87 1.57
CA PHE A 291 20.46 3.28 2.70
C PHE A 291 19.24 2.36 2.83
N GLN A 292 19.41 1.21 3.50
CA GLN A 292 18.39 0.18 3.62
C GLN A 292 17.03 0.70 4.10
N ILE A 293 16.99 1.57 5.10
CA ILE A 293 15.70 2.07 5.62
C ILE A 293 14.95 2.97 4.63
N LEU A 294 15.67 3.84 3.90
CA LEU A 294 15.08 4.72 2.88
C LEU A 294 14.66 3.90 1.66
N SER A 295 15.52 3.01 1.18
CA SER A 295 15.20 2.05 0.12
C SER A 295 14.00 1.19 0.48
N GLY A 296 13.92 0.70 1.72
CA GLY A 296 12.80 -0.10 2.21
C GLY A 296 11.51 0.71 2.34
N ARG A 297 11.44 1.65 3.28
CA ARG A 297 10.18 2.31 3.68
C ARG A 297 9.58 3.16 2.57
N LEU A 298 10.39 3.97 1.87
CA LEU A 298 9.90 4.85 0.80
C LEU A 298 9.48 4.04 -0.44
N SER A 299 10.32 3.08 -0.87
CA SER A 299 9.96 2.30 -2.05
C SER A 299 8.72 1.46 -1.79
N THR A 300 8.57 0.85 -0.63
CA THR A 300 7.45 -0.07 -0.33
C THR A 300 6.10 0.66 -0.40
N ALA A 301 6.06 1.96 -0.06
CA ALA A 301 4.87 2.79 -0.21
C ALA A 301 4.43 2.95 -1.68
N LEU A 302 5.38 3.15 -2.60
CA LEU A 302 5.12 3.17 -4.06
C LEU A 302 4.83 1.77 -4.61
N GLY A 303 5.55 0.77 -4.11
CA GLY A 303 5.46 -0.63 -4.50
C GLY A 303 4.10 -1.25 -4.21
N PHE A 304 3.33 -0.69 -3.27
CA PHE A 304 1.94 -1.10 -2.99
C PHE A 304 1.04 -1.07 -4.23
N ALA A 305 1.42 -0.32 -5.29
CA ALA A 305 0.76 -0.37 -6.59
C ALA A 305 0.63 -1.80 -7.14
N GLU A 306 1.57 -2.68 -6.82
CA GLU A 306 1.61 -4.08 -7.21
C GLU A 306 0.34 -4.85 -6.84
N VAL A 307 -0.27 -4.55 -5.68
CA VAL A 307 -1.52 -5.16 -5.19
C VAL A 307 -2.65 -5.07 -6.21
N PHE A 308 -2.64 -4.00 -7.02
CA PHE A 308 -3.64 -3.76 -8.06
C PHE A 308 -3.07 -4.03 -9.46
N LEU A 309 -1.80 -3.69 -9.69
CA LEU A 309 -1.16 -3.76 -10.99
C LEU A 309 -0.96 -5.20 -11.49
N LEU A 310 -0.48 -6.11 -10.64
CA LEU A 310 -0.33 -7.52 -10.99
C LEU A 310 -1.67 -8.20 -11.33
N PRO A 311 -2.73 -8.09 -10.52
CA PRO A 311 -3.98 -8.74 -10.87
C PRO A 311 -4.67 -8.06 -12.07
N MET A 312 -4.47 -6.75 -12.32
CA MET A 312 -4.89 -6.13 -13.59
C MET A 312 -4.19 -6.78 -14.79
N THR A 313 -2.87 -6.97 -14.71
CA THR A 313 -2.07 -7.66 -15.72
C THR A 313 -2.55 -9.09 -15.95
N VAL A 314 -2.70 -9.88 -14.88
CA VAL A 314 -3.14 -11.27 -14.96
C VAL A 314 -4.55 -11.38 -15.54
N ASN A 315 -5.48 -10.51 -15.14
CA ASN A 315 -6.83 -10.49 -15.70
C ASN A 315 -6.86 -10.21 -17.21
N ALA A 316 -5.99 -9.33 -17.69
CA ALA A 316 -5.93 -8.97 -19.10
C ALA A 316 -5.20 -10.01 -19.95
N CYS A 317 -4.15 -10.64 -19.42
CA CYS A 317 -3.30 -11.57 -20.17
C CYS A 317 -3.76 -13.03 -20.09
N VAL A 318 -4.43 -13.43 -19.02
CA VAL A 318 -4.84 -14.82 -18.80
C VAL A 318 -6.36 -14.92 -18.93
N PRO A 319 -6.93 -15.64 -19.90
CA PRO A 319 -8.39 -15.70 -20.09
C PRO A 319 -9.13 -16.52 -19.01
N SER A 320 -8.52 -17.60 -18.53
CA SER A 320 -9.16 -18.57 -17.64
C SER A 320 -9.17 -18.10 -16.18
N ASN A 321 -10.34 -18.04 -15.57
CA ASN A 321 -10.49 -17.72 -14.14
C ASN A 321 -9.72 -18.68 -13.23
N THR A 322 -9.74 -19.98 -13.52
CA THR A 322 -8.99 -20.98 -12.75
C THR A 322 -7.49 -20.71 -12.78
N LYS A 323 -6.93 -20.39 -13.96
CA LYS A 323 -5.51 -20.05 -14.09
C LYS A 323 -5.17 -18.75 -13.37
N ARG A 324 -6.05 -17.74 -13.40
CA ARG A 324 -5.87 -16.48 -12.65
C ARG A 324 -5.81 -16.74 -11.14
N THR A 325 -6.73 -17.54 -10.62
CA THR A 325 -6.75 -17.93 -9.21
C THR A 325 -5.50 -18.72 -8.84
N PHE A 326 -5.11 -19.70 -9.66
CA PHE A 326 -3.88 -20.47 -9.45
C PHE A 326 -2.64 -19.58 -9.39
N LEU A 327 -2.49 -18.63 -10.33
CA LEU A 327 -1.38 -17.68 -10.33
C LEU A 327 -1.38 -16.78 -9.09
N GLY A 328 -2.55 -16.30 -8.66
CA GLY A 328 -2.67 -15.54 -7.41
C GLY A 328 -2.26 -16.34 -6.18
N LEU A 329 -2.69 -17.61 -6.09
CA LEU A 329 -2.29 -18.50 -4.99
C LEU A 329 -0.80 -18.83 -5.03
N LEU A 330 -0.26 -19.14 -6.19
CA LEU A 330 1.17 -19.37 -6.37
C LEU A 330 1.98 -18.16 -5.95
N TYR A 331 1.54 -16.96 -6.35
CA TYR A 331 2.15 -15.70 -5.95
C TYR A 331 2.15 -15.52 -4.43
N PHE A 332 0.99 -15.73 -3.80
CA PHE A 332 0.85 -15.68 -2.34
C PHE A 332 1.81 -16.66 -1.65
N LEU A 333 1.86 -17.92 -2.08
CA LEU A 333 2.67 -18.96 -1.45
C LEU A 333 4.17 -18.68 -1.61
N VAL A 334 4.63 -18.41 -2.83
CA VAL A 334 6.05 -18.16 -3.12
C VAL A 334 6.51 -16.91 -2.39
N HIS A 335 5.72 -15.84 -2.43
CA HIS A 335 6.15 -14.59 -1.86
C HIS A 335 5.97 -14.51 -0.34
N GLY A 336 4.93 -15.14 0.20
CA GLY A 336 4.76 -15.36 1.64
C GLY A 336 5.91 -16.17 2.21
N PHE A 337 6.28 -17.28 1.55
CA PHE A 337 7.46 -18.07 1.93
C PHE A 337 8.74 -17.23 1.86
N ALA A 338 8.98 -16.52 0.76
CA ALA A 338 10.19 -15.71 0.62
C ALA A 338 10.28 -14.61 1.71
N THR A 339 9.15 -14.04 2.10
CA THR A 339 9.08 -13.05 3.18
C THR A 339 9.42 -13.68 4.52
N LEU A 340 8.77 -14.79 4.88
CA LEU A 340 8.98 -15.49 6.15
C LEU A 340 10.33 -16.20 6.25
N ALA A 341 10.90 -16.67 5.14
CA ALA A 341 12.17 -17.39 5.17
C ALA A 341 13.38 -16.45 5.12
N PHE A 342 13.29 -15.32 4.41
CA PHE A 342 14.45 -14.49 4.09
C PHE A 342 14.32 -13.02 4.47
N GLN A 343 13.13 -12.42 4.45
CA GLN A 343 12.98 -10.97 4.65
C GLN A 343 12.63 -10.60 6.09
N ALA A 344 11.77 -11.37 6.73
CA ALA A 344 11.33 -11.18 8.11
C ALA A 344 11.18 -12.54 8.83
N PRO A 345 12.28 -13.30 9.00
CA PRO A 345 12.25 -14.63 9.61
C PRO A 345 11.85 -14.62 11.08
N PHE A 346 12.08 -13.51 11.77
CA PHE A 346 11.66 -13.28 13.15
C PHE A 346 10.15 -13.07 13.29
N LEU A 347 9.44 -12.71 12.21
CA LEU A 347 8.07 -12.20 12.27
C LEU A 347 7.11 -13.14 13.00
N ILE A 348 7.14 -14.43 12.69
CA ILE A 348 6.22 -15.40 13.31
C ILE A 348 6.50 -15.51 14.81
N ASN A 349 7.77 -15.55 15.21
CA ASN A 349 8.14 -15.67 16.62
C ASN A 349 7.70 -14.43 17.40
N ASP A 350 8.06 -13.24 16.93
CA ASP A 350 7.69 -11.96 17.55
C ASP A 350 6.17 -11.84 17.66
N TYR A 351 5.46 -12.22 16.59
CA TYR A 351 4.01 -12.05 16.51
C TYR A 351 3.23 -12.96 17.47
N PHE A 352 3.73 -14.16 17.74
CA PHE A 352 3.09 -15.11 18.66
C PHE A 352 3.71 -15.13 20.05
N THR A 353 4.75 -14.33 20.29
CA THR A 353 5.29 -14.12 21.64
C THR A 353 4.37 -13.16 22.40
N PRO A 354 3.82 -13.55 23.56
CA PRO A 354 3.02 -12.65 24.38
C PRO A 354 3.84 -11.42 24.79
N LEU A 355 3.22 -10.25 24.77
CA LEU A 355 3.84 -9.05 25.32
C LEU A 355 4.07 -9.26 26.81
N SER A 356 5.33 -9.37 27.23
CA SER A 356 5.71 -9.36 28.64
C SER A 356 5.65 -7.93 29.16
N ILE A 357 4.44 -7.42 29.39
CA ILE A 357 4.24 -6.16 30.10
C ILE A 357 3.38 -6.51 31.31
N ASP A 358 3.97 -6.43 32.50
CA ASP A 358 3.21 -6.45 33.75
C ASP A 358 2.32 -5.21 33.75
N TYR A 359 1.04 -5.38 33.43
CA TYR A 359 0.07 -4.30 33.45
C TYR A 359 -0.50 -4.15 34.86
N PRO A 360 -0.36 -2.99 35.52
CA PRO A 360 -1.23 -2.67 36.65
C PRO A 360 -2.64 -2.45 36.07
N THR A 361 -3.54 -3.40 36.36
CA THR A 361 -4.98 -3.22 36.15
C THR A 361 -5.45 -1.98 36.90
N ARG A 362 -6.09 -1.04 36.20
CA ARG A 362 -6.86 0.05 36.83
C ARG A 362 -8.21 -0.45 37.30
#